data_AF-A0A2D8WR15-F1
#
_entry.id   AF-A0A2D8WR15-F1
#
_cell.length_a   1.000
_cell.length_b   1.000
_cell.length_c   1.000
_cell.angle_alpha   90.00
_cell.angle_beta   90.00
_cell.angle_gamma   90.00
#
_symmetry.space_group_name_H-M   'P 1'
#
loop_
_entity.id
_entity.type
_entity.pdbx_description
1 polymer ?
#
loop_
_entity_poly.entity_id
_entity_poly.type
_entity_poly.pdbx_seq_one_letter_code
_entity_poly.pdbx_strand_id
1 'polypeptide(L)'
;MSVFGKDEVAMRKFAATMPLPEFNKTHFKKTVPLNKAKVAIVTTAALHRQSKEGFQIGDSDYHYEILPRDARDLKLGHHSVNFDRGGFAADLNVVYPIDRLMELQADGIIGNVAENHYAFAGNQSETVTEIRLDSGPHCGQKMLEENVDVVLITGTCPLCPRTVCTLAHVFESLGLATIVITRALDVAERMKVPRALHTVFPPGLPLGKPRDKKFQFKVLEHAFDLLNENNGPIIKKFPIEILKTKEKPLACPLPPRMNANIHPAADEAESLRSTYDRAYKRTGRTSVGMQIDADQIPEAVARFAAIKEGKHWTDVGFSNDKLAETMYGTVHDIRTYYEELACELVDGSIAPWATEEWFYDKTLAGQTILDARRVMKESGADQSLWFGLATAGR
;
A
#
# COMPACT_ATOMS: atom_id res chain seq x y z
N MET A 1 10.77 -20.16 -7.00
CA MET A 1 11.34 -18.87 -6.58
C MET A 1 10.60 -18.43 -5.32
N SER A 2 11.24 -17.68 -4.41
CA SER A 2 10.54 -17.09 -3.27
C SER A 2 9.71 -15.88 -3.73
N VAL A 3 8.57 -15.64 -3.08
CA VAL A 3 7.69 -14.50 -3.41
C VAL A 3 8.29 -13.23 -2.81
N PHE A 4 8.50 -12.22 -3.64
CA PHE A 4 9.06 -10.93 -3.25
C PHE A 4 8.13 -10.23 -2.24
N GLY A 5 8.70 -9.58 -1.23
CA GLY A 5 7.96 -9.07 -0.07
C GLY A 5 7.67 -10.12 1.03
N LYS A 6 7.81 -11.42 0.72
CA LYS A 6 7.76 -12.53 1.70
C LYS A 6 9.15 -13.12 2.03
N ASP A 7 10.16 -12.78 1.21
CA ASP A 7 11.55 -13.16 1.40
C ASP A 7 12.38 -11.96 1.91
N GLU A 8 12.79 -12.04 3.17
CA GLU A 8 13.59 -11.00 3.82
C GLU A 8 14.97 -10.78 3.18
N VAL A 9 15.59 -11.84 2.65
CA VAL A 9 16.91 -11.72 2.00
C VAL A 9 16.78 -11.00 0.67
N ALA A 10 15.77 -11.36 -0.13
CA ALA A 10 15.50 -10.69 -1.39
C ALA A 10 15.14 -9.21 -1.16
N MET A 11 14.34 -8.92 -0.14
CA MET A 11 13.96 -7.55 0.23
C MET A 11 15.15 -6.70 0.65
N ARG A 12 16.05 -7.22 1.48
CA ARG A 12 17.27 -6.52 1.90
C ARG A 12 18.19 -6.24 0.71
N LYS A 13 18.41 -7.24 -0.16
CA LYS A 13 19.21 -7.05 -1.38
C LYS A 13 18.65 -5.95 -2.28
N PHE A 14 17.34 -5.93 -2.48
CA PHE A 14 16.68 -4.89 -3.26
C PHE A 14 16.85 -3.49 -2.65
N ALA A 15 16.67 -3.35 -1.33
CA ALA A 15 16.88 -2.09 -0.62
C ALA A 15 18.34 -1.61 -0.72
N ALA A 16 19.31 -2.53 -0.60
CA ALA A 16 20.73 -2.23 -0.67
C ALA A 16 21.19 -1.72 -2.06
N THR A 17 20.54 -2.16 -3.15
CA THR A 17 20.89 -1.74 -4.53
C THR A 17 20.02 -0.61 -5.07
N MET A 18 19.01 -0.15 -4.31
CA MET A 18 18.12 0.91 -4.76
C MET A 18 18.93 2.20 -5.07
N PRO A 19 18.71 2.86 -6.22
CA PRO A 19 19.27 4.18 -6.49
C PRO A 19 18.56 5.22 -5.62
N LEU A 20 19.34 6.07 -4.96
CA LEU A 20 18.87 7.03 -3.97
C LEU A 20 19.39 8.43 -4.30
N PRO A 21 18.58 9.49 -4.12
CA PRO A 21 19.08 10.86 -4.23
C PRO A 21 20.04 11.18 -3.08
N GLU A 22 21.01 12.05 -3.35
CA GLU A 22 21.93 12.56 -2.33
C GLU A 22 21.37 13.82 -1.65
N PHE A 23 21.54 13.86 -0.32
CA PHE A 23 21.23 15.02 0.51
C PHE A 23 22.50 15.49 1.23
N ASN A 24 22.98 16.69 0.90
CA ASN A 24 24.21 17.25 1.48
C ASN A 24 24.08 17.58 2.97
N LYS A 25 22.85 17.79 3.45
CA LYS A 25 22.55 18.17 4.82
C LYS A 25 21.30 17.44 5.31
N THR A 26 21.44 16.72 6.41
CA THR A 26 20.30 16.18 7.17
C THR A 26 19.84 17.24 8.16
N HIS A 27 18.68 17.84 7.90
CA HIS A 27 18.02 18.70 8.87
C HIS A 27 17.45 17.85 10.01
N PHE A 28 17.49 18.37 11.24
CA PHE A 28 16.97 17.68 12.42
C PHE A 28 16.24 18.67 13.32
N LYS A 29 14.99 18.93 12.99
CA LYS A 29 14.07 19.84 13.66
C LYS A 29 13.61 19.23 14.98
N LYS A 30 13.74 20.00 16.06
CA LYS A 30 13.07 19.71 17.32
C LYS A 30 11.62 20.19 17.27
N THR A 31 10.73 19.43 17.88
CA THR A 31 9.30 19.77 18.03
C THR A 31 9.02 20.29 19.44
N VAL A 32 7.87 20.93 19.62
CA VAL A 32 7.24 21.12 20.93
C VAL A 32 6.97 19.76 21.61
N PRO A 33 6.78 19.72 22.95
CA PRO A 33 6.38 18.49 23.63
C PRO A 33 5.19 17.81 22.95
N LEU A 34 5.19 16.48 22.89
CA LEU A 34 4.22 15.71 22.10
C LEU A 34 2.77 16.04 22.46
N ASN A 35 2.46 16.19 23.75
CA ASN A 35 1.14 16.58 24.27
C ASN A 35 0.71 18.02 23.92
N LYS A 36 1.56 18.79 23.22
CA LYS A 36 1.25 20.09 22.63
C LYS A 36 1.38 20.09 21.10
N ALA A 37 1.96 19.03 20.53
CA ALA A 37 2.23 18.95 19.10
C ALA A 37 0.95 18.66 18.31
N LYS A 38 0.81 19.33 17.16
CA LYS A 38 -0.13 18.93 16.11
C LYS A 38 0.52 17.93 15.16
N VAL A 39 -0.11 16.78 14.97
CA VAL A 39 0.43 15.67 14.16
C VAL A 39 -0.34 15.52 12.84
N ALA A 40 0.37 15.51 11.72
CA ALA A 40 -0.15 15.14 10.41
C ALA A 40 0.38 13.77 9.96
N ILE A 41 -0.31 13.17 8.99
CA ILE A 41 0.09 11.89 8.37
C ILE A 41 0.43 12.17 6.91
N VAL A 42 1.56 11.63 6.46
CA VAL A 42 1.90 11.55 5.04
C VAL A 42 2.12 10.08 4.70
N THR A 43 1.26 9.51 3.85
CA THR A 43 1.41 8.11 3.43
C THR A 43 1.82 8.02 1.97
N THR A 44 2.66 7.05 1.62
CA THR A 44 2.96 6.75 0.21
C THR A 44 2.09 5.62 -0.33
N ALA A 45 0.92 5.39 0.28
CA ALA A 45 -0.03 4.38 -0.15
C ALA A 45 -0.92 4.80 -1.33
N ALA A 46 -0.69 5.98 -1.93
CA ALA A 46 -1.52 6.53 -3.02
C ALA A 46 -3.02 6.54 -2.65
N LEU A 47 -3.34 6.93 -1.41
CA LEU A 47 -4.72 7.03 -0.96
C LEU A 47 -5.42 8.22 -1.61
N HIS A 48 -6.65 8.01 -2.06
CA HIS A 48 -7.51 9.05 -2.60
C HIS A 48 -8.97 8.79 -2.19
N ARG A 49 -9.83 9.81 -2.28
CA ARG A 49 -11.26 9.69 -2.00
C ARG A 49 -11.94 8.86 -3.09
N GLN A 50 -12.93 8.04 -2.75
CA GLN A 50 -13.69 7.24 -3.72
C GLN A 50 -14.34 8.07 -4.84
N SER A 51 -14.68 9.33 -4.57
CA SER A 51 -15.31 10.26 -5.51
C SER A 51 -14.34 10.99 -6.45
N LYS A 52 -13.03 10.81 -6.28
CA LYS A 52 -12.00 11.45 -7.09
C LYS A 52 -11.27 10.43 -7.94
N GLU A 53 -10.68 10.92 -9.03
CA GLU A 53 -9.69 10.14 -9.76
C GLU A 53 -8.48 9.88 -8.85
N GLY A 54 -7.91 8.69 -8.98
CA GLY A 54 -6.74 8.27 -8.20
C GLY A 54 -5.44 8.60 -8.90
N PHE A 55 -4.40 7.88 -8.49
CA PHE A 55 -3.07 7.99 -9.06
C PHE A 55 -2.97 7.20 -10.37
N GLN A 56 -2.20 7.70 -11.33
CA GLN A 56 -1.98 7.07 -12.63
C GLN A 56 -0.73 6.17 -12.62
N ILE A 57 -0.67 5.17 -13.50
CA ILE A 57 0.56 4.39 -13.70
C ILE A 57 1.54 5.23 -14.52
N GLY A 58 2.73 5.45 -13.95
CA GLY A 58 3.85 6.10 -14.64
C GLY A 58 4.77 6.81 -13.67
N ASP A 59 5.99 7.11 -14.12
CA ASP A 59 7.04 7.74 -13.30
C ASP A 59 6.81 9.23 -13.02
N SER A 60 5.69 9.80 -13.51
CA SER A 60 5.41 11.24 -13.47
C SER A 60 4.23 11.60 -12.56
N ASP A 61 3.71 10.66 -11.78
CA ASP A 61 2.61 10.99 -10.87
C ASP A 61 3.12 11.50 -9.51
N TYR A 62 3.69 12.70 -9.54
CA TYR A 62 4.31 13.36 -8.38
C TYR A 62 3.33 14.22 -7.57
N HIS A 63 2.05 14.29 -7.93
CA HIS A 63 1.07 15.02 -7.13
C HIS A 63 0.86 14.35 -5.77
N TYR A 64 0.12 15.05 -4.91
CA TYR A 64 -0.39 14.47 -3.67
C TYR A 64 -1.87 14.78 -3.52
N GLU A 65 -2.58 13.89 -2.84
CA GLU A 65 -3.95 14.11 -2.41
C GLU A 65 -3.98 14.70 -1.01
N ILE A 66 -4.96 15.59 -0.78
CA ILE A 66 -5.29 16.12 0.54
C ILE A 66 -6.47 15.33 1.09
N LEU A 67 -6.28 14.75 2.26
CA LEU A 67 -7.23 13.88 2.94
C LEU A 67 -7.74 14.59 4.20
N PRO A 68 -9.01 15.01 4.25
CA PRO A 68 -9.63 15.50 5.47
C PRO A 68 -9.55 14.46 6.60
N ARG A 69 -9.35 14.91 7.85
CA ARG A 69 -9.22 14.05 9.04
C ARG A 69 -10.37 13.05 9.22
N ASP A 70 -11.58 13.45 8.84
CA ASP A 70 -12.80 12.65 8.94
C ASP A 70 -13.06 11.77 7.71
N ALA A 71 -12.21 11.81 6.69
CA ALA A 71 -12.33 10.98 5.51
C ALA A 71 -12.25 9.49 5.88
N ARG A 72 -13.26 8.73 5.47
CA ARG A 72 -13.33 7.27 5.68
C ARG A 72 -13.68 6.49 4.42
N ASP A 73 -13.94 7.16 3.31
CA ASP A 73 -14.17 6.65 1.96
C ASP A 73 -12.86 6.69 1.13
N LEU A 74 -11.78 6.13 1.68
CA LEU A 74 -10.47 6.11 1.03
C LEU A 74 -10.25 4.82 0.23
N LYS A 75 -9.67 4.96 -0.97
CA LYS A 75 -9.20 3.86 -1.83
C LYS A 75 -7.69 3.73 -1.79
N LEU A 76 -7.17 2.51 -1.90
CA LEU A 76 -5.75 2.25 -2.10
C LEU A 76 -5.40 2.32 -3.60
N GLY A 77 -4.83 3.44 -4.04
CA GLY A 77 -4.48 3.68 -5.46
C GLY A 77 -3.08 3.22 -5.88
N HIS A 78 -2.33 2.53 -5.02
CA HIS A 78 -0.93 2.19 -5.32
C HIS A 78 -0.83 1.05 -6.34
N HIS A 79 -0.07 1.24 -7.42
CA HIS A 79 -0.02 0.31 -8.56
C HIS A 79 0.94 -0.88 -8.43
N SER A 80 1.85 -0.85 -7.46
CA SER A 80 2.70 -2.03 -7.19
C SER A 80 1.89 -3.24 -6.73
N VAL A 81 2.21 -4.42 -7.27
CA VAL A 81 1.68 -5.73 -6.82
C VAL A 81 2.44 -6.32 -5.63
N ASN A 82 3.57 -5.73 -5.26
CA ASN A 82 4.59 -6.34 -4.38
C ASN A 82 4.42 -5.98 -2.89
N PHE A 83 3.18 -5.79 -2.44
CA PHE A 83 2.88 -5.54 -1.03
C PHE A 83 1.51 -6.13 -0.63
N ASP A 84 1.30 -6.30 0.67
CA ASP A 84 0.09 -6.82 1.27
C ASP A 84 -1.02 -5.75 1.24
N ARG A 85 -2.06 -5.99 0.45
CA ARG A 85 -3.22 -5.10 0.30
C ARG A 85 -4.36 -5.47 1.25
N GLY A 86 -4.42 -6.73 1.69
CA GLY A 86 -5.42 -7.25 2.61
C GLY A 86 -5.41 -6.53 3.95
N GLY A 87 -4.22 -6.11 4.41
CA GLY A 87 -4.11 -5.29 5.62
C GLY A 87 -4.90 -3.98 5.57
N PHE A 88 -4.83 -3.26 4.44
CA PHE A 88 -5.60 -2.02 4.24
C PHE A 88 -7.10 -2.30 4.12
N ALA A 89 -7.47 -3.33 3.36
CA ALA A 89 -8.86 -3.77 3.21
C ALA A 89 -9.49 -4.08 4.59
N ALA A 90 -8.71 -4.67 5.49
CA ALA A 90 -9.15 -5.01 6.83
C ALA A 90 -9.17 -3.83 7.81
N ASP A 91 -8.20 -2.93 7.70
CA ASP A 91 -7.98 -1.82 8.63
C ASP A 91 -7.18 -0.67 7.98
N LEU A 92 -7.82 0.49 7.85
CA LEU A 92 -7.21 1.72 7.32
C LEU A 92 -5.95 2.12 8.10
N ASN A 93 -5.97 1.90 9.43
CA ASN A 93 -4.94 2.37 10.35
C ASN A 93 -3.58 1.71 10.16
N VAL A 94 -3.54 0.63 9.38
CA VAL A 94 -2.30 -0.07 9.04
C VAL A 94 -1.38 0.82 8.19
N VAL A 95 -1.94 1.66 7.31
CA VAL A 95 -1.17 2.59 6.45
C VAL A 95 -1.46 4.06 6.77
N TYR A 96 -2.65 4.36 7.27
CA TYR A 96 -3.12 5.71 7.58
C TYR A 96 -3.75 5.70 8.98
N PRO A 97 -2.94 5.77 10.07
CA PRO A 97 -3.35 5.56 11.46
C PRO A 97 -4.18 6.71 12.05
N ILE A 98 -5.16 7.21 11.30
CA ILE A 98 -5.96 8.37 11.66
C ILE A 98 -6.78 8.16 12.94
N ASP A 99 -7.41 7.00 13.09
CA ASP A 99 -8.19 6.70 14.29
C ASP A 99 -7.25 6.57 15.50
N ARG A 100 -6.05 5.99 15.30
CA ARG A 100 -5.05 5.90 16.37
C ARG A 100 -4.59 7.28 16.80
N LEU A 101 -4.33 8.22 15.88
CA LEU A 101 -3.97 9.59 16.25
C LEU A 101 -5.10 10.30 17.00
N MET A 102 -6.35 10.15 16.55
CA MET A 102 -7.50 10.74 17.24
C MET A 102 -7.69 10.17 18.65
N GLU A 103 -7.45 8.88 18.84
CA GLU A 103 -7.48 8.26 20.17
C GLU A 103 -6.33 8.76 21.06
N LEU A 104 -5.10 8.89 20.53
CA LEU A 104 -3.98 9.47 21.28
C LEU A 104 -4.22 10.94 21.67
N GLN A 105 -4.95 11.70 20.83
CA GLN A 105 -5.37 13.06 21.17
C GLN A 105 -6.40 13.05 22.30
N ALA A 106 -7.41 12.17 22.22
CA ALA A 106 -8.43 12.04 23.25
C ALA A 106 -7.82 11.65 24.61
N ASP A 107 -6.75 10.84 24.60
CA ASP A 107 -5.99 10.43 25.79
C ASP A 107 -4.97 11.50 26.25
N GLY A 108 -4.85 12.63 25.54
CA GLY A 108 -3.93 13.72 25.88
C GLY A 108 -2.44 13.41 25.64
N ILE A 109 -2.13 12.33 24.91
CA ILE A 109 -0.76 11.92 24.57
C ILE A 109 -0.18 12.85 23.51
N ILE A 110 -0.97 13.18 22.49
CA ILE A 110 -0.64 14.21 21.49
C ILE A 110 -1.52 15.45 21.70
N GLY A 111 -1.02 16.63 21.32
CA GLY A 111 -1.78 17.87 21.50
C GLY A 111 -2.97 18.00 20.56
N ASN A 112 -2.78 17.72 19.27
CA ASN A 112 -3.84 17.79 18.28
C ASN A 112 -3.55 16.89 17.05
N VAL A 113 -4.61 16.56 16.31
CA VAL A 113 -4.52 15.92 14.98
C VAL A 113 -4.82 16.96 13.92
N ALA A 114 -3.99 17.03 12.88
CA ALA A 114 -4.21 17.92 11.75
C ALA A 114 -5.59 17.70 11.11
N GLU A 115 -6.20 18.76 10.59
CA GLU A 115 -7.44 18.70 9.80
C GLU A 115 -7.18 18.08 8.43
N ASN A 116 -5.97 18.26 7.87
CA ASN A 116 -5.57 17.69 6.60
C ASN A 116 -4.36 16.76 6.74
N HIS A 117 -4.42 15.66 6.00
CA HIS A 117 -3.34 14.70 5.83
C HIS A 117 -3.08 14.50 4.34
N TYR A 118 -2.00 13.79 4.01
CA TYR A 118 -1.53 13.77 2.62
C TYR A 118 -1.15 12.37 2.17
N ALA A 119 -1.38 12.10 0.88
CA ALA A 119 -1.00 10.86 0.25
C ALA A 119 -0.23 11.11 -1.05
N PHE A 120 0.86 10.36 -1.23
CA PHE A 120 1.66 10.34 -2.46
C PHE A 120 1.65 8.93 -3.06
N ALA A 121 1.91 8.81 -4.36
CA ALA A 121 2.35 7.55 -4.93
C ALA A 121 3.80 7.26 -4.52
N GLY A 122 4.07 6.05 -4.04
CA GLY A 122 5.42 5.68 -3.59
C GLY A 122 6.37 5.27 -4.72
N ASN A 123 5.83 4.81 -5.85
CA ASN A 123 6.54 4.37 -7.06
C ASN A 123 6.96 5.57 -7.92
N GLN A 124 7.91 6.35 -7.43
CA GLN A 124 8.38 7.59 -8.07
C GLN A 124 9.63 7.35 -8.90
N SER A 125 9.99 8.33 -9.75
CA SER A 125 11.23 8.34 -10.53
C SER A 125 12.49 8.07 -9.66
N GLU A 126 13.58 7.61 -10.27
CA GLU A 126 14.80 7.26 -9.53
C GLU A 126 15.39 8.43 -8.74
N THR A 127 15.32 9.62 -9.30
CA THR A 127 15.87 10.85 -8.72
C THR A 127 14.90 11.55 -7.77
N VAL A 128 13.61 11.17 -7.82
CA VAL A 128 12.48 11.79 -7.10
C VAL A 128 12.50 13.32 -7.19
N THR A 129 12.92 13.84 -8.34
CA THR A 129 13.20 15.27 -8.56
C THR A 129 11.96 16.11 -8.35
N GLU A 130 10.84 15.68 -8.93
CA GLU A 130 9.57 16.39 -8.90
C GLU A 130 9.04 16.48 -7.46
N ILE A 131 9.15 15.40 -6.68
CA ILE A 131 8.82 15.44 -5.25
C ILE A 131 9.76 16.37 -4.47
N ARG A 132 11.06 16.32 -4.75
CA ARG A 132 12.05 17.13 -4.03
C ARG A 132 11.90 18.62 -4.27
N LEU A 133 11.57 18.99 -5.50
CA LEU A 133 11.63 20.38 -5.97
C LEU A 133 10.27 21.04 -6.09
N ASP A 134 9.17 20.28 -6.10
CA ASP A 134 7.82 20.82 -6.31
C ASP A 134 6.82 20.30 -5.25
N SER A 135 6.31 19.07 -5.41
CA SER A 135 5.14 18.62 -4.66
C SER A 135 5.43 18.40 -3.16
N GLY A 136 6.63 17.95 -2.81
CA GLY A 136 7.09 17.85 -1.43
C GLY A 136 7.13 19.22 -0.75
N PRO A 137 7.88 20.21 -1.26
CA PRO A 137 7.86 21.57 -0.72
C PRO A 137 6.46 22.16 -0.61
N HIS A 138 5.61 21.99 -1.63
CA HIS A 138 4.24 22.48 -1.64
C HIS A 138 3.38 21.83 -0.53
N CYS A 139 3.48 20.52 -0.34
CA CYS A 139 2.82 19.80 0.74
C CYS A 139 3.30 20.25 2.11
N GLY A 140 4.62 20.45 2.27
CA GLY A 140 5.21 20.94 3.51
C GLY A 140 4.69 22.32 3.90
N GLN A 141 4.54 23.21 2.92
CA GLN A 141 4.01 24.55 3.14
C GLN A 141 2.55 24.52 3.64
N LYS A 142 1.69 23.65 3.09
CA LYS A 142 0.31 23.48 3.59
C LYS A 142 0.27 22.99 5.04
N MET A 143 1.17 22.07 5.41
CA MET A 143 1.29 21.61 6.80
C MET A 143 1.73 22.74 7.75
N LEU A 144 2.66 23.60 7.32
CA LEU A 144 3.07 24.77 8.08
C LEU A 144 1.93 25.79 8.25
N GLU A 145 1.16 26.05 7.20
CA GLU A 145 -0.03 26.93 7.24
C GLU A 145 -1.08 26.42 8.24
N GLU A 146 -1.15 25.09 8.42
CA GLU A 146 -2.02 24.47 9.42
C GLU A 146 -1.39 24.38 10.83
N ASN A 147 -0.18 24.91 11.03
CA ASN A 147 0.58 24.79 12.29
C ASN A 147 0.82 23.33 12.70
N VAL A 148 1.15 22.46 11.74
CA VAL A 148 1.64 21.10 12.04
C VAL A 148 3.04 21.18 12.63
N ASP A 149 3.29 20.42 13.70
CA ASP A 149 4.61 20.31 14.32
C ASP A 149 5.33 19.03 13.92
N VAL A 150 4.58 17.92 13.81
CA VAL A 150 5.10 16.57 13.58
C VAL A 150 4.41 15.91 12.39
N VAL A 151 5.20 15.32 11.50
CA VAL A 151 4.73 14.56 10.35
C VAL A 151 5.10 13.09 10.52
N LEU A 152 4.08 12.23 10.68
CA LEU A 152 4.24 10.79 10.67
C LEU A 152 4.18 10.28 9.22
N ILE A 153 5.26 9.67 8.74
CA ILE A 153 5.40 9.24 7.35
C ILE A 153 5.36 7.71 7.27
N THR A 154 4.41 7.15 6.51
CA THR A 154 4.24 5.70 6.35
C THR A 154 4.54 5.24 4.92
N GLY A 155 5.39 4.22 4.78
CA GLY A 155 5.73 3.58 3.50
C GLY A 155 5.11 2.19 3.35
N THR A 156 4.50 1.90 2.19
CA THR A 156 3.79 0.64 1.95
C THR A 156 4.53 -0.33 1.02
N CYS A 157 4.85 0.11 -0.20
CA CYS A 157 5.52 -0.71 -1.21
C CYS A 157 7.06 -0.78 -1.00
N PRO A 158 7.73 -1.85 -1.46
CA PRO A 158 9.19 -1.93 -1.52
C PRO A 158 9.94 -0.72 -2.11
N LEU A 159 9.33 0.05 -3.01
CA LEU A 159 9.92 1.27 -3.61
C LEU A 159 9.70 2.53 -2.76
N CYS A 160 8.69 2.53 -1.88
CA CYS A 160 8.35 3.67 -1.04
C CYS A 160 9.49 4.20 -0.17
N PRO A 161 10.45 3.40 0.36
CA PRO A 161 11.53 3.89 1.20
C PRO A 161 12.28 5.11 0.64
N ARG A 162 12.56 5.14 -0.67
CA ARG A 162 13.20 6.29 -1.33
C ARG A 162 12.34 7.56 -1.20
N THR A 163 11.05 7.42 -1.47
CA THR A 163 10.07 8.52 -1.43
C THR A 163 9.84 9.02 -0.01
N VAL A 164 9.60 8.14 0.96
CA VAL A 164 9.35 8.57 2.36
C VAL A 164 10.57 9.22 3.00
N CYS A 165 11.79 8.71 2.74
CA CYS A 165 13.02 9.31 3.27
C CYS A 165 13.31 10.67 2.59
N THR A 166 12.96 10.81 1.31
CA THR A 166 13.03 12.08 0.59
C THR A 166 12.09 13.12 1.18
N LEU A 167 10.81 12.76 1.36
CA LEU A 167 9.82 13.65 1.97
C LEU A 167 10.25 14.08 3.38
N ALA A 168 10.83 13.17 4.17
CA ALA A 168 11.38 13.51 5.49
C ALA A 168 12.43 14.63 5.42
N HIS A 169 13.41 14.52 4.51
CA HIS A 169 14.42 15.56 4.31
C HIS A 169 13.82 16.89 3.87
N VAL A 170 12.87 16.85 2.93
CA VAL A 170 12.17 18.05 2.45
C VAL A 170 11.44 18.74 3.60
N PHE A 171 10.59 18.02 4.33
CA PHE A 171 9.79 18.59 5.42
C PHE A 171 10.65 19.10 6.59
N GLU A 172 11.73 18.39 6.95
CA GLU A 172 12.65 18.83 8.00
C GLU A 172 13.44 20.08 7.60
N SER A 173 13.73 20.26 6.31
CA SER A 173 14.34 21.49 5.79
C SER A 173 13.41 22.71 5.90
N LEU A 174 12.09 22.49 5.86
CA LEU A 174 11.06 23.51 6.04
C LEU A 174 10.74 23.78 7.52
N GLY A 175 11.23 22.96 8.44
CA GLY A 175 11.02 23.13 9.87
C GLY A 175 9.88 22.30 10.46
N LEU A 176 9.46 21.22 9.80
CA LEU A 176 8.55 20.20 10.34
C LEU A 176 9.36 19.03 10.91
N ALA A 177 9.09 18.60 12.15
CA ALA A 177 9.71 17.38 12.66
C ALA A 177 9.07 16.17 11.99
N THR A 178 9.85 15.18 11.57
CA THR A 178 9.35 14.01 10.84
C THR A 178 9.69 12.72 11.55
N ILE A 179 8.87 11.69 11.34
CA ILE A 179 9.17 10.31 11.73
C ILE A 179 8.81 9.40 10.56
N VAL A 180 9.78 8.68 10.02
CA VAL A 180 9.55 7.67 8.98
C VAL A 180 9.39 6.28 9.60
N ILE A 181 8.27 5.61 9.34
CA ILE A 181 8.13 4.17 9.62
C ILE A 181 8.48 3.42 8.34
N THR A 182 9.58 2.66 8.35
CA THR A 182 10.08 1.97 7.16
C THR A 182 10.72 0.63 7.48
N ARG A 183 10.56 -0.33 6.56
CA ARG A 183 11.24 -1.62 6.65
C ARG A 183 12.61 -1.68 6.01
N ALA A 184 12.96 -0.69 5.18
CA ALA A 184 14.22 -0.69 4.44
C ALA A 184 15.31 0.07 5.23
N LEU A 185 15.93 -0.62 6.19
CA LEU A 185 17.01 -0.08 7.01
C LEU A 185 18.14 0.50 6.15
N ASP A 186 18.61 -0.26 5.15
CA ASP A 186 19.70 0.15 4.27
C ASP A 186 19.40 1.48 3.55
N VAL A 187 18.15 1.70 3.14
CA VAL A 187 17.74 2.96 2.48
C VAL A 187 17.75 4.11 3.48
N ALA A 188 17.18 3.91 4.67
CA ALA A 188 17.15 4.91 5.73
C ALA A 188 18.57 5.35 6.16
N GLU A 189 19.48 4.39 6.30
CA GLU A 189 20.89 4.62 6.66
C GLU A 189 21.65 5.35 5.55
N ARG A 190 21.58 4.86 4.31
CA ARG A 190 22.27 5.46 3.16
C ARG A 190 21.79 6.89 2.89
N MET A 191 20.49 7.16 3.10
CA MET A 191 19.93 8.51 2.97
C MET A 191 20.12 9.38 4.20
N LYS A 192 20.64 8.85 5.32
CA LYS A 192 20.78 9.56 6.60
C LYS A 192 19.46 10.25 6.99
N VAL A 193 18.36 9.50 6.96
CA VAL A 193 17.02 10.03 7.27
C VAL A 193 17.00 10.63 8.69
N PRO A 194 16.35 11.78 8.91
CA PRO A 194 16.38 12.47 10.21
C PRO A 194 15.94 11.57 11.38
N ARG A 195 14.76 10.97 11.28
CA ARG A 195 14.23 10.01 12.27
C ARG A 195 13.54 8.87 11.54
N ALA A 196 13.88 7.64 11.90
CA ALA A 196 13.14 6.47 11.44
C ALA A 196 12.92 5.40 12.52
N LEU A 197 11.72 4.84 12.53
CA LEU A 197 11.43 3.58 13.18
C LEU A 197 11.57 2.47 12.13
N HIS A 198 12.63 1.66 12.27
CA HIS A 198 12.85 0.48 11.45
C HIS A 198 11.95 -0.66 11.94
N THR A 199 11.05 -1.13 11.08
CA THR A 199 10.20 -2.29 11.35
C THR A 199 10.57 -3.47 10.44
N VAL A 200 10.45 -4.69 10.94
CA VAL A 200 10.56 -5.90 10.10
C VAL A 200 9.16 -6.44 9.89
N PHE A 201 8.34 -5.68 9.17
CA PHE A 201 6.95 -6.00 8.84
C PHE A 201 6.82 -6.26 7.33
N PRO A 202 5.79 -7.01 6.90
CA PRO A 202 5.48 -7.18 5.48
C PRO A 202 5.25 -5.82 4.81
N PRO A 203 5.62 -5.65 3.53
CA PRO A 203 5.29 -4.41 2.83
C PRO A 203 3.76 -4.28 2.79
N GLY A 204 3.24 -3.07 2.93
CA GLY A 204 1.80 -2.79 3.07
C GLY A 204 1.33 -2.69 4.52
N LEU A 205 2.16 -3.13 5.48
CA LEU A 205 1.81 -3.15 6.91
C LEU A 205 2.70 -2.26 7.79
N PRO A 206 2.88 -0.94 7.52
CA PRO A 206 3.82 -0.12 8.30
C PRO A 206 3.46 -0.01 9.78
N LEU A 207 2.17 -0.03 10.14
CA LEU A 207 1.72 -0.09 11.54
C LEU A 207 1.49 -1.53 12.06
N GLY A 208 1.88 -2.53 11.28
CA GLY A 208 1.84 -3.94 11.64
C GLY A 208 0.46 -4.56 11.51
N LYS A 209 -0.05 -5.16 12.59
CA LYS A 209 -1.20 -6.08 12.54
C LYS A 209 -2.52 -5.33 12.28
N PRO A 210 -3.29 -5.70 11.24
CA PRO A 210 -4.63 -5.16 11.03
C PRO A 210 -5.58 -5.54 12.18
N ARG A 211 -6.48 -4.62 12.57
CA ARG A 211 -7.47 -4.80 13.66
C ARG A 211 -6.86 -5.00 15.05
N ASP A 212 -5.56 -4.82 15.22
CA ASP A 212 -4.87 -4.88 16.52
C ASP A 212 -4.49 -3.47 16.98
N LYS A 213 -5.48 -2.75 17.50
CA LYS A 213 -5.31 -1.39 18.04
C LYS A 213 -4.16 -1.31 19.05
N LYS A 214 -4.01 -2.32 19.92
CA LYS A 214 -2.96 -2.35 20.94
C LYS A 214 -1.57 -2.46 20.31
N PHE A 215 -1.41 -3.28 19.28
CA PHE A 215 -0.14 -3.38 18.55
C PHE A 215 0.20 -2.08 17.83
N GLN A 216 -0.78 -1.48 17.14
CA GLN A 216 -0.59 -0.23 16.41
C GLN A 216 -0.17 0.92 17.33
N PHE A 217 -0.78 1.02 18.53
CA PHE A 217 -0.32 1.98 19.53
C PHE A 217 1.11 1.75 19.98
N LYS A 218 1.53 0.51 20.21
CA LYS A 218 2.93 0.22 20.56
C LYS A 218 3.89 0.69 19.46
N VAL A 219 3.53 0.51 18.19
CA VAL A 219 4.34 1.01 17.07
C VAL A 219 4.41 2.55 17.10
N LEU A 220 3.29 3.23 17.31
CA LEU A 220 3.24 4.70 17.39
C LEU A 220 4.01 5.24 18.59
N GLU A 221 3.94 4.60 19.75
CA GLU A 221 4.70 4.94 20.95
C GLU A 221 6.21 4.92 20.65
N HIS A 222 6.72 3.83 20.08
CA HIS A 222 8.13 3.72 19.69
C HIS A 222 8.52 4.72 18.59
N ALA A 223 7.60 5.05 17.69
CA ALA A 223 7.81 6.06 16.66
C ALA A 223 7.94 7.45 17.30
N PHE A 224 7.03 7.83 18.20
CA PHE A 224 7.04 9.13 18.86
C PHE A 224 8.18 9.29 19.87
N ASP A 225 8.69 8.21 20.47
CA ASP A 225 9.88 8.24 21.32
C ASP A 225 11.13 8.79 20.61
N LEU A 226 11.19 8.72 19.27
CA LEU A 226 12.26 9.32 18.48
C LEU A 226 12.29 10.86 18.56
N LEU A 227 11.19 11.51 18.95
CA LEU A 227 11.12 12.96 19.10
C LEU A 227 11.86 13.47 20.35
N ASN A 228 12.15 12.59 21.30
CA ASN A 228 12.92 12.91 22.52
C ASN A 228 14.42 13.05 22.24
N GLU A 229 14.88 12.63 21.06
CA GLU A 229 16.29 12.69 20.69
C GLU A 229 16.72 14.12 20.34
N ASN A 230 17.90 14.50 20.83
CA ASN A 230 18.41 15.86 20.70
C ASN A 230 19.20 16.10 19.42
N ASN A 231 19.73 15.04 18.79
CA ASN A 231 20.51 15.07 17.56
C ASN A 231 20.19 13.83 16.72
N GLY A 232 20.30 13.95 15.40
CA GLY A 232 20.16 12.84 14.46
C GLY A 232 21.26 12.84 13.40
N PRO A 233 21.17 11.98 12.37
CA PRO A 233 20.08 11.04 12.11
C PRO A 233 19.94 9.98 13.21
N ILE A 234 18.71 9.56 13.51
CA ILE A 234 18.43 8.47 14.46
C ILE A 234 17.51 7.43 13.84
N ILE A 235 17.92 6.17 13.93
CA ILE A 235 17.14 5.03 13.49
C ILE A 235 17.04 4.06 14.66
N LYS A 236 15.82 3.74 15.11
CA LYS A 236 15.57 2.73 16.14
C LYS A 236 14.85 1.53 15.53
N LYS A 237 15.27 0.32 15.90
CA LYS A 237 14.58 -0.91 15.51
C LYS A 237 13.39 -1.17 16.43
N PHE A 238 12.22 -1.42 15.86
CA PHE A 238 11.07 -1.90 16.61
C PHE A 238 11.33 -3.36 17.08
N PRO A 239 11.05 -3.71 18.35
CA PRO A 239 11.52 -4.96 18.93
C PRO A 239 10.79 -6.21 18.43
N ILE A 240 9.61 -6.07 17.81
CA ILE A 240 8.82 -7.20 17.32
C ILE A 240 8.93 -7.26 15.79
N GLU A 241 9.15 -8.45 15.26
CA GLU A 241 9.11 -8.71 13.82
C GLU A 241 7.78 -9.38 13.44
N ILE A 242 7.23 -9.03 12.28
CA ILE A 242 6.08 -9.70 11.67
C ILE A 242 6.59 -10.28 10.36
N LEU A 243 6.78 -11.59 10.35
CA LEU A 243 7.19 -12.34 9.17
C LEU A 243 5.99 -13.09 8.61
N LYS A 244 6.12 -13.61 7.38
CA LYS A 244 5.20 -14.63 6.91
C LYS A 244 5.25 -15.82 7.87
N THR A 245 4.14 -16.14 8.51
CA THR A 245 4.00 -17.31 9.37
C THR A 245 3.49 -18.51 8.57
N LYS A 246 3.78 -19.74 9.03
CA LYS A 246 3.10 -20.96 8.55
C LYS A 246 1.74 -21.13 9.23
N GLU A 247 1.01 -20.04 9.43
CA GLU A 247 -0.32 -20.09 10.01
C GLU A 247 -1.29 -20.84 9.09
N LYS A 248 -2.44 -21.24 9.64
CA LYS A 248 -3.46 -21.91 8.84
C LYS A 248 -3.89 -20.97 7.70
N PRO A 249 -3.95 -21.47 6.46
CA PRO A 249 -4.46 -20.68 5.34
C PRO A 249 -5.83 -20.10 5.65
N LEU A 250 -6.10 -18.91 5.13
CA LEU A 250 -7.42 -18.30 5.21
C LEU A 250 -8.46 -19.28 4.65
N ALA A 251 -9.49 -19.59 5.44
CA ALA A 251 -10.54 -20.51 5.05
C ALA A 251 -11.82 -19.74 4.70
N CYS A 252 -11.80 -19.03 3.58
CA CYS A 252 -13.02 -18.44 3.04
C CYS A 252 -13.71 -19.47 2.12
N PRO A 253 -14.98 -19.85 2.38
CA PRO A 253 -15.70 -20.81 1.57
C PRO A 253 -15.96 -20.22 0.17
N LEU A 254 -15.76 -21.03 -0.86
CA LEU A 254 -16.11 -20.68 -2.24
C LEU A 254 -17.48 -21.25 -2.59
N PRO A 255 -18.32 -20.50 -3.33
CA PRO A 255 -19.62 -20.99 -3.75
C PRO A 255 -19.46 -22.18 -4.73
N PRO A 256 -20.45 -23.09 -4.79
CA PRO A 256 -20.48 -24.09 -5.85
C PRO A 256 -20.68 -23.42 -7.21
N ARG A 257 -20.35 -24.12 -8.30
CA ARG A 257 -20.59 -23.63 -9.66
C ARG A 257 -22.09 -23.43 -9.89
N MET A 258 -22.51 -22.24 -10.33
CA MET A 258 -23.92 -21.86 -10.50
C MET A 258 -24.31 -21.74 -11.98
N ASN A 259 -23.43 -21.20 -12.82
CA ASN A 259 -23.64 -20.96 -14.24
C ASN A 259 -22.70 -21.84 -15.09
N ALA A 260 -23.27 -22.86 -15.75
CA ALA A 260 -22.50 -23.76 -16.61
C ALA A 260 -22.14 -23.16 -17.98
N ASN A 261 -22.77 -22.05 -18.38
CA ASN A 261 -22.63 -21.46 -19.71
C ASN A 261 -21.43 -20.51 -19.85
N ILE A 262 -20.79 -20.16 -18.73
CA ILE A 262 -19.59 -19.32 -18.71
C ILE A 262 -18.39 -20.09 -18.14
N HIS A 263 -17.19 -19.52 -18.32
CA HIS A 263 -15.96 -20.10 -17.81
C HIS A 263 -16.04 -20.25 -16.28
N PRO A 264 -15.59 -21.38 -15.68
CA PRO A 264 -15.72 -21.62 -14.24
C PRO A 264 -15.16 -20.51 -13.33
N ALA A 265 -14.04 -19.89 -13.72
CA ALA A 265 -13.48 -18.77 -12.96
C ALA A 265 -14.34 -17.48 -13.03
N ALA A 266 -15.04 -17.26 -14.13
CA ALA A 266 -15.96 -16.13 -14.27
C ALA A 266 -17.24 -16.36 -13.43
N ASP A 267 -17.76 -17.59 -13.43
CA ASP A 267 -18.88 -18.00 -12.57
C ASP A 267 -18.55 -17.88 -11.08
N GLU A 268 -17.33 -18.24 -10.67
CA GLU A 268 -16.86 -18.04 -9.29
C GLU A 268 -16.92 -16.56 -8.90
N ALA A 269 -16.41 -15.67 -9.76
CA ALA A 269 -16.45 -14.23 -9.52
C ALA A 269 -17.89 -13.69 -9.47
N GLU A 270 -18.76 -14.10 -10.40
CA GLU A 270 -20.18 -13.73 -10.44
C GLU A 270 -20.91 -14.20 -9.17
N SER A 271 -20.69 -15.44 -8.75
CA SER A 271 -21.31 -16.04 -7.57
C SER A 271 -20.88 -15.36 -6.25
N LEU A 272 -19.71 -14.73 -6.23
CA LEU A 272 -19.20 -13.99 -5.08
C LEU A 272 -19.76 -12.57 -4.94
N ARG A 273 -20.55 -12.08 -5.91
CA ARG A 273 -20.98 -10.67 -5.95
C ARG A 273 -21.75 -10.24 -4.71
N SER A 274 -22.72 -11.04 -4.30
CA SER A 274 -23.48 -10.75 -3.08
C SER A 274 -22.61 -10.64 -1.82
N THR A 275 -21.49 -11.38 -1.78
CA THR A 275 -20.55 -11.35 -0.65
C THR A 275 -19.67 -10.11 -0.68
N TYR A 276 -19.22 -9.72 -1.87
CA TYR A 276 -18.55 -8.43 -2.06
C TYR A 276 -19.45 -7.25 -1.68
N ASP A 277 -20.72 -7.24 -2.12
CA ASP A 277 -21.65 -6.14 -1.80
C ASP A 277 -21.89 -6.01 -0.28
N ARG A 278 -21.96 -7.15 0.44
CA ARG A 278 -22.02 -7.16 1.92
C ARG A 278 -20.75 -6.59 2.54
N ALA A 279 -19.57 -6.95 2.02
CA ALA A 279 -18.29 -6.40 2.47
C ALA A 279 -18.25 -4.87 2.30
N TYR A 280 -18.60 -4.39 1.11
CA TYR A 280 -18.65 -2.96 0.81
C TYR A 280 -19.65 -2.21 1.71
N LYS A 281 -20.86 -2.75 1.89
CA LYS A 281 -21.87 -2.15 2.76
C LYS A 281 -21.41 -2.06 4.22
N ARG A 282 -20.61 -3.02 4.69
CA ARG A 282 -20.10 -3.07 6.06
C ARG A 282 -18.97 -2.06 6.30
N THR A 283 -18.08 -1.88 5.33
CA THR A 283 -16.88 -1.04 5.46
C THR A 283 -17.08 0.39 4.96
N GLY A 284 -18.07 0.61 4.08
CA GLY A 284 -18.24 1.86 3.33
C GLY A 284 -17.08 2.16 2.37
N ARG A 285 -16.21 1.16 2.11
CA ARG A 285 -14.95 1.31 1.37
C ARG A 285 -14.71 0.16 0.42
N THR A 286 -14.21 0.51 -0.77
CA THR A 286 -13.61 -0.44 -1.70
C THR A 286 -12.46 0.23 -2.45
N SER A 287 -11.40 -0.52 -2.71
CA SER A 287 -10.32 -0.14 -3.62
C SER A 287 -10.51 -0.70 -5.02
N VAL A 288 -11.61 -1.42 -5.29
CA VAL A 288 -12.03 -1.75 -6.66
C VAL A 288 -12.36 -0.44 -7.39
N GLY A 289 -12.05 -0.40 -8.69
CA GLY A 289 -12.22 0.78 -9.54
C GLY A 289 -10.91 1.48 -9.86
N MET A 290 -9.80 0.74 -9.93
CA MET A 290 -8.55 1.21 -10.52
C MET A 290 -8.65 1.28 -12.05
N GLN A 291 -9.36 0.33 -12.66
CA GLN A 291 -9.59 0.21 -14.09
C GLN A 291 -11.02 -0.22 -14.44
N ILE A 292 -11.62 -1.09 -13.62
CA ILE A 292 -12.96 -1.64 -13.81
C ILE A 292 -13.75 -1.65 -12.50
N ASP A 293 -15.07 -1.64 -12.60
CA ASP A 293 -15.96 -1.78 -11.45
C ASP A 293 -16.20 -3.26 -11.07
N ALA A 294 -16.97 -3.46 -9.99
CA ALA A 294 -17.32 -4.80 -9.49
C ALA A 294 -18.23 -5.60 -10.43
N ASP A 295 -19.02 -4.94 -11.29
CA ASP A 295 -19.90 -5.57 -12.28
C ASP A 295 -19.10 -6.16 -13.44
N GLN A 296 -17.96 -5.56 -13.77
CA GLN A 296 -17.08 -5.97 -14.85
C GLN A 296 -16.11 -7.11 -14.49
N ILE A 297 -15.97 -7.45 -13.19
CA ILE A 297 -15.02 -8.48 -12.71
C ILE A 297 -15.20 -9.85 -13.39
N PRO A 298 -16.42 -10.42 -13.52
CA PRO A 298 -16.58 -11.74 -14.13
C PRO A 298 -16.13 -11.78 -15.60
N GLU A 299 -16.46 -10.73 -16.37
CA GLU A 299 -16.04 -10.61 -17.76
C GLU A 299 -14.51 -10.46 -17.87
N ALA A 300 -13.90 -9.65 -17.00
CA ALA A 300 -12.46 -9.48 -16.96
C ALA A 300 -11.72 -10.80 -16.65
N VAL A 301 -12.23 -11.59 -15.71
CA VAL A 301 -11.71 -12.95 -15.43
C VAL A 301 -11.83 -13.85 -16.66
N ALA A 302 -12.95 -13.77 -17.40
CA ALA A 302 -13.14 -14.53 -18.64
C ALA A 302 -12.12 -14.14 -19.74
N ARG A 303 -11.74 -12.86 -19.83
CA ARG A 303 -10.69 -12.40 -20.77
C ARG A 303 -9.33 -13.04 -20.44
N PHE A 304 -8.95 -13.10 -19.17
CA PHE A 304 -7.73 -13.79 -18.76
C PHE A 304 -7.82 -15.32 -18.95
N ALA A 305 -8.99 -15.93 -18.76
CA ALA A 305 -9.20 -17.33 -19.10
C ALA A 305 -8.96 -17.62 -20.58
N ALA A 306 -9.44 -16.74 -21.46
CA ALA A 306 -9.19 -16.84 -22.89
C ALA A 306 -7.70 -16.65 -23.26
N ILE A 307 -6.96 -15.78 -22.55
CA ILE A 307 -5.50 -15.67 -22.70
C ILE A 307 -4.81 -16.98 -22.27
N LYS A 308 -5.24 -17.56 -21.14
CA LYS A 308 -4.77 -18.89 -20.69
C LYS A 308 -5.02 -19.97 -21.74
N GLU A 309 -6.11 -19.89 -22.50
CA GLU A 309 -6.43 -20.81 -23.61
C GLU A 309 -5.65 -20.52 -24.90
N GLY A 310 -4.78 -19.50 -24.91
CA GLY A 310 -3.89 -19.17 -26.01
C GLY A 310 -4.40 -18.05 -26.93
N LYS A 311 -5.50 -17.37 -26.61
CA LYS A 311 -5.91 -16.17 -27.36
C LYS A 311 -4.94 -15.03 -27.10
N HIS A 312 -4.65 -14.24 -28.13
CA HIS A 312 -3.85 -13.04 -27.97
C HIS A 312 -4.62 -11.99 -27.16
N TRP A 313 -3.95 -11.25 -26.28
CA TRP A 313 -4.60 -10.31 -25.35
C TRP A 313 -5.36 -9.18 -26.07
N THR A 314 -4.93 -8.79 -27.27
CA THR A 314 -5.66 -7.82 -28.10
C THR A 314 -7.02 -8.33 -28.54
N ASP A 315 -7.14 -9.63 -28.79
CA ASP A 315 -8.37 -10.26 -29.31
C ASP A 315 -9.44 -10.41 -28.22
N VAL A 316 -9.03 -10.22 -26.95
CA VAL A 316 -9.91 -10.26 -25.78
C VAL A 316 -10.10 -8.88 -25.15
N GLY A 317 -9.77 -7.81 -25.89
CA GLY A 317 -10.09 -6.43 -25.51
C GLY A 317 -8.98 -5.65 -24.79
N PHE A 318 -7.76 -6.19 -24.69
CA PHE A 318 -6.60 -5.44 -24.21
C PHE A 318 -5.81 -4.89 -25.42
N SER A 319 -6.28 -3.78 -25.99
CA SER A 319 -5.77 -3.23 -27.26
C SER A 319 -5.44 -1.73 -27.23
N ASN A 320 -5.29 -1.12 -26.05
CA ASN A 320 -5.03 0.31 -25.92
C ASN A 320 -3.53 0.63 -25.82
N ASP A 321 -3.19 1.90 -26.03
CA ASP A 321 -1.80 2.41 -25.97
C ASP A 321 -1.18 2.29 -24.56
N LYS A 322 -2.01 2.04 -23.54
CA LYS A 322 -1.65 1.87 -22.12
C LYS A 322 -1.88 0.43 -21.66
N LEU A 323 -1.42 -0.52 -22.47
CA LEU A 323 -1.74 -1.94 -22.32
C LEU A 323 -1.36 -2.49 -20.95
N ALA A 324 -0.11 -2.29 -20.50
CA ALA A 324 0.37 -2.75 -19.20
C ALA A 324 -0.43 -2.13 -18.05
N GLU A 325 -0.67 -0.82 -18.09
CA GLU A 325 -1.47 -0.11 -17.09
C GLU A 325 -2.88 -0.69 -16.98
N THR A 326 -3.52 -0.93 -18.12
CA THR A 326 -4.88 -1.49 -18.18
C THR A 326 -4.94 -2.92 -17.65
N MET A 327 -4.01 -3.77 -18.08
CA MET A 327 -3.98 -5.16 -17.62
C MET A 327 -3.67 -5.24 -16.12
N TYR A 328 -2.73 -4.44 -15.63
CA TYR A 328 -2.36 -4.41 -14.21
C TYR A 328 -3.49 -3.86 -13.35
N GLY A 329 -4.10 -2.75 -13.75
CA GLY A 329 -5.26 -2.19 -13.07
C GLY A 329 -6.44 -3.16 -13.03
N THR A 330 -6.71 -3.85 -14.15
CA THR A 330 -7.76 -4.88 -14.22
C THR A 330 -7.49 -6.03 -13.24
N VAL A 331 -6.25 -6.56 -13.20
CA VAL A 331 -5.91 -7.63 -12.25
C VAL A 331 -5.92 -7.13 -10.80
N HIS A 332 -5.53 -5.87 -10.55
CA HIS A 332 -5.65 -5.27 -9.23
C HIS A 332 -7.10 -5.21 -8.76
N ASP A 333 -8.04 -4.84 -9.64
CA ASP A 333 -9.46 -4.82 -9.30
C ASP A 333 -10.00 -6.22 -9.03
N ILE A 334 -9.65 -7.21 -9.86
CA ILE A 334 -10.01 -8.63 -9.62
C ILE A 334 -9.47 -9.07 -8.26
N ARG A 335 -8.17 -8.90 -8.01
CA ARG A 335 -7.55 -9.31 -6.74
C ARG A 335 -8.18 -8.59 -5.55
N THR A 336 -8.42 -7.29 -5.67
CA THR A 336 -9.03 -6.46 -4.59
C THR A 336 -10.44 -6.93 -4.27
N TYR A 337 -11.26 -7.23 -5.28
CA TYR A 337 -12.61 -7.77 -5.12
C TYR A 337 -12.60 -9.04 -4.22
N TYR A 338 -11.65 -9.95 -4.46
CA TYR A 338 -11.48 -11.17 -3.68
C TYR A 338 -10.86 -10.91 -2.29
N GLU A 339 -9.85 -10.05 -2.17
CA GLU A 339 -9.21 -9.79 -0.86
C GLU A 339 -10.15 -9.02 0.09
N GLU A 340 -10.95 -8.08 -0.40
CA GLU A 340 -11.91 -7.32 0.43
C GLU A 340 -13.02 -8.21 0.97
N LEU A 341 -13.56 -9.11 0.14
CA LEU A 341 -14.57 -10.06 0.61
C LEU A 341 -13.96 -11.11 1.56
N ALA A 342 -12.69 -11.48 1.38
CA ALA A 342 -12.02 -12.40 2.28
C ALA A 342 -11.81 -11.78 3.68
N CYS A 343 -11.48 -10.49 3.73
CA CYS A 343 -11.46 -9.72 4.97
C CYS A 343 -12.85 -9.61 5.62
N GLU A 344 -13.93 -9.71 4.83
CA GLU A 344 -15.30 -9.71 5.34
C GLU A 344 -15.60 -10.97 6.14
N LEU A 345 -15.29 -12.12 5.52
CA LEU A 345 -15.64 -13.46 5.97
C LEU A 345 -14.80 -13.96 7.15
N VAL A 346 -13.71 -13.27 7.48
CA VAL A 346 -12.78 -13.66 8.53
C VAL A 346 -13.00 -12.82 9.77
N ASP A 347 -13.49 -13.48 10.82
CA ASP A 347 -13.53 -12.93 12.16
C ASP A 347 -12.11 -12.89 12.77
N GLY A 348 -11.74 -11.75 13.36
CA GLY A 348 -10.48 -11.60 14.08
C GLY A 348 -9.28 -11.20 13.21
N SER A 349 -8.10 -11.73 13.55
CA SER A 349 -6.81 -11.33 13.00
C SER A 349 -6.59 -11.89 11.60
N ILE A 350 -6.04 -11.04 10.72
CA ILE A 350 -5.62 -11.44 9.39
C ILE A 350 -4.11 -11.54 9.38
N ALA A 351 -3.60 -12.74 9.10
CA ALA A 351 -2.17 -12.98 9.01
C ALA A 351 -1.58 -12.28 7.77
N PRO A 352 -0.32 -11.84 7.82
CA PRO A 352 0.41 -11.34 6.66
C PRO A 352 0.20 -12.16 5.40
N TRP A 353 -0.17 -11.51 4.30
CA TRP A 353 -0.39 -12.11 2.98
C TRP A 353 -1.49 -13.18 2.92
N ALA A 354 -2.30 -13.39 3.96
CA ALA A 354 -3.27 -14.48 3.99
C ALA A 354 -4.37 -14.36 2.93
N THR A 355 -4.83 -13.14 2.63
CA THR A 355 -5.84 -12.88 1.60
C THR A 355 -5.28 -13.10 0.20
N GLU A 356 -4.05 -12.66 -0.06
CA GLU A 356 -3.33 -12.89 -1.31
C GLU A 356 -3.05 -14.38 -1.53
N GLU A 357 -2.67 -15.09 -0.48
CA GLU A 357 -2.44 -16.54 -0.52
C GLU A 357 -3.73 -17.29 -0.82
N TRP A 358 -4.81 -16.94 -0.15
CA TRP A 358 -6.11 -17.51 -0.46
C TRP A 358 -6.53 -17.23 -1.90
N PHE A 359 -6.37 -15.99 -2.39
CA PHE A 359 -6.70 -15.63 -3.76
C PHE A 359 -5.96 -16.53 -4.77
N TYR A 360 -4.62 -16.56 -4.74
CA TYR A 360 -3.86 -17.32 -5.73
C TYR A 360 -3.91 -18.83 -5.53
N ASP A 361 -4.00 -19.33 -4.29
CA ASP A 361 -3.87 -20.76 -4.00
C ASP A 361 -5.22 -21.48 -3.93
N LYS A 362 -6.34 -20.77 -3.73
CA LYS A 362 -7.67 -21.37 -3.52
C LYS A 362 -8.72 -20.99 -4.54
N THR A 363 -8.60 -19.85 -5.21
CA THR A 363 -9.64 -19.36 -6.14
C THR A 363 -9.34 -19.75 -7.58
N LEU A 364 -10.37 -20.00 -8.38
CA LEU A 364 -10.23 -20.24 -9.81
C LEU A 364 -9.77 -18.97 -10.53
N ALA A 365 -10.21 -17.78 -10.11
CA ALA A 365 -9.77 -16.52 -10.70
C ALA A 365 -8.26 -16.29 -10.51
N GLY A 366 -7.74 -16.47 -9.29
CA GLY A 366 -6.32 -16.32 -8.99
C GLY A 366 -5.44 -17.29 -9.79
N GLN A 367 -5.85 -18.56 -9.88
CA GLN A 367 -5.15 -19.57 -10.70
C GLN A 367 -5.20 -19.21 -12.19
N THR A 368 -6.33 -18.72 -12.68
CA THR A 368 -6.50 -18.29 -14.08
C THR A 368 -5.54 -17.17 -14.44
N ILE A 369 -5.35 -16.18 -13.57
CA ILE A 369 -4.41 -15.07 -13.79
C ILE A 369 -2.96 -15.57 -13.81
N LEU A 370 -2.57 -16.47 -12.89
CA LEU A 370 -1.21 -17.04 -12.88
C LEU A 370 -0.93 -17.85 -14.15
N ASP A 371 -1.90 -18.62 -14.63
CA ASP A 371 -1.79 -19.38 -15.86
C ASP A 371 -1.72 -18.47 -17.09
N ALA A 372 -2.58 -17.45 -17.17
CA ALA A 372 -2.54 -16.46 -18.26
C ALA A 372 -1.18 -15.74 -18.31
N ARG A 373 -0.66 -15.32 -17.17
CA ARG A 373 0.67 -14.72 -17.03
C ARG A 373 1.78 -15.66 -17.53
N ARG A 374 1.69 -16.96 -17.22
CA ARG A 374 2.63 -17.98 -17.70
C ARG A 374 2.55 -18.15 -19.21
N VAL A 375 1.36 -18.25 -19.79
CA VAL A 375 1.16 -18.33 -21.24
C VAL A 375 1.72 -17.11 -21.95
N MET A 376 1.46 -15.90 -21.44
CA MET A 376 2.05 -14.67 -21.99
C MET A 376 3.58 -14.71 -21.98
N LYS A 377 4.19 -15.11 -20.85
CA LYS A 377 5.64 -15.26 -20.74
C LYS A 377 6.20 -16.28 -21.73
N GLU A 378 5.56 -17.44 -21.86
CA GLU A 378 5.97 -18.53 -22.76
C GLU A 378 5.80 -18.16 -24.24
N SER A 379 4.82 -17.30 -24.57
CA SER A 379 4.62 -16.76 -25.92
C SER A 379 5.66 -15.71 -26.36
N GLY A 380 6.56 -15.31 -25.46
CA GLY A 380 7.57 -14.28 -25.74
C GLY A 380 7.05 -12.84 -25.60
N ALA A 381 5.93 -12.64 -24.90
CA ALA A 381 5.43 -11.31 -24.59
C ALA A 381 6.45 -10.49 -23.79
N ASP A 382 6.53 -9.19 -24.06
CA ASP A 382 7.40 -8.29 -23.32
C ASP A 382 7.14 -8.39 -21.80
N GLN A 383 8.23 -8.38 -21.01
CA GLN A 383 8.14 -8.52 -19.56
C GLN A 383 7.23 -7.48 -18.91
N SER A 384 7.19 -6.26 -19.45
CA SER A 384 6.34 -5.18 -18.96
C SER A 384 4.84 -5.44 -19.13
N LEU A 385 4.42 -6.46 -19.87
CA LEU A 385 3.00 -6.81 -20.06
C LEU A 385 2.49 -7.87 -19.06
N TRP A 386 3.35 -8.77 -18.59
CA TRP A 386 2.93 -9.89 -17.73
C TRP A 386 3.53 -9.84 -16.32
N PHE A 387 4.61 -9.10 -16.10
CA PHE A 387 5.30 -9.09 -14.80
C PHE A 387 4.39 -8.64 -13.66
N GLY A 388 3.65 -7.56 -13.87
CA GLY A 388 2.71 -6.95 -12.91
C GLY A 388 1.33 -7.59 -12.84
N LEU A 389 1.09 -8.73 -13.51
CA LEU A 389 -0.16 -9.49 -13.33
C LEU A 389 -0.19 -10.28 -12.02
N ALA A 390 0.94 -10.45 -11.33
CA ALA A 390 0.97 -11.08 -10.02
C ALA A 390 2.20 -10.62 -9.22
N THR A 391 2.16 -10.81 -7.90
CA THR A 391 3.29 -10.58 -7.01
C THR A 391 4.55 -11.28 -7.55
N ALA A 392 5.70 -10.60 -7.55
CA ALA A 392 6.92 -11.19 -8.08
C ALA A 392 7.28 -12.49 -7.34
N GLY A 393 7.63 -13.55 -8.08
CA GLY A 393 7.91 -14.88 -7.55
C GLY A 393 6.71 -15.80 -7.40
N ARG A 394 5.48 -15.32 -7.66
CA ARG A 394 4.30 -16.16 -7.94
C ARG A 394 4.41 -16.87 -9.28
#